data_AF-A0A348V2Z9-F1
#
_entry.id   AF-A0A348V2Z9-F1
#
_cell.length_a   1.000
_cell.length_b   1.000
_cell.length_c   1.000
_cell.angle_alpha   90.00
_cell.angle_beta   90.00
_cell.angle_gamma   90.00
#
_symmetry.space_group_name_H-M   'P 1'
#
loop_
_entity.id
_entity.type
_entity.pdbx_description
1 polymer ?
#
loop_
_entity_poly.entity_id
_entity_poly.type
_entity_poly.pdbx_seq_one_letter_code
_entity_poly.pdbx_strand_id
1 'polypeptide(L)'
;METIYWILEATGHKKFPYRVRITRGEENLLCLRVQDRWPGTKGHIFCLREDPQGSLYPAQEIERVPIISLKRYGKRLAVVLDRTINKRCEFLFLKKKYKQKEGEYEQIFWRTRSNLIQRRIKVKLTTQGSPRLRIAIDKNERYPWSFPGCMVERKNLPVGDYAIMSENGLCAVVERKTFENLMGEFGRMPLLHQTLGELEAYRYSALVIEANYSDFLNPKKLRFYSPAFTSRALAELQALHPDLIITFAGSRKLAREWTLRFFSAIMAHNEDQLPTAVNEAVNKYELPLDFKGGTYFELKEKVLKELPHEFSKKDLSEHFSETEIKTLKRVLADLEKEGFLQSTRVGRNKLWIKVQKLEKPADEK
;
A
#
# COMPACT_ATOMS: atom_id res chain seq x y z
N MET A 1 7.32 -19.79 0.41
CA MET A 1 7.35 -18.61 -0.48
C MET A 1 7.93 -19.08 -1.81
N GLU A 2 7.22 -18.88 -2.91
CA GLU A 2 7.75 -19.25 -4.22
C GLU A 2 8.92 -18.32 -4.58
N THR A 3 10.05 -18.89 -4.97
CA THR A 3 11.26 -18.15 -5.32
C THR A 3 11.04 -17.38 -6.62
N ILE A 4 11.36 -16.08 -6.60
CA ILE A 4 11.31 -15.24 -7.79
C ILE A 4 12.63 -15.38 -8.54
N TYR A 5 12.57 -15.61 -9.85
CA TYR A 5 13.77 -15.68 -10.69
C TYR A 5 13.83 -14.53 -11.67
N TRP A 6 15.03 -13.99 -11.82
CA TRP A 6 15.45 -13.20 -12.95
C TRP A 6 16.02 -14.13 -14.01
N ILE A 7 15.52 -14.05 -15.22
CA ILE A 7 15.98 -14.86 -16.35
C ILE A 7 16.34 -13.91 -17.50
N LEU A 8 17.58 -13.97 -17.95
CA LEU A 8 18.08 -13.26 -19.12
C LEU A 8 18.23 -14.25 -20.27
N GLU A 9 17.60 -13.95 -21.40
CA GLU A 9 17.56 -14.81 -22.56
C GLU A 9 18.13 -14.07 -23.79
N ALA A 10 18.86 -14.77 -24.64
CA ALA A 10 19.24 -14.30 -25.97
C ALA A 10 18.04 -14.47 -26.90
N THR A 11 17.74 -13.45 -27.70
CA THR A 11 16.75 -13.50 -28.76
C THR A 11 17.42 -13.15 -30.09
N GLY A 12 16.92 -13.70 -31.19
CA GLY A 12 17.43 -13.39 -32.54
C GLY A 12 17.10 -11.98 -33.06
N HIS A 13 16.55 -11.09 -32.24
CA HIS A 13 15.99 -9.82 -32.70
C HIS A 13 17.07 -8.72 -32.86
N LYS A 14 17.21 -8.17 -34.07
CA LYS A 14 18.28 -7.21 -34.43
C LYS A 14 18.40 -5.98 -33.52
N LYS A 15 17.28 -5.40 -33.05
CA LYS A 15 17.28 -4.18 -32.22
C LYS A 15 17.21 -4.44 -30.71
N PHE A 16 16.80 -5.64 -30.31
CA PHE A 16 16.59 -6.02 -28.92
C PHE A 16 17.06 -7.46 -28.76
N PRO A 17 18.38 -7.71 -28.83
CA PRO A 17 18.95 -9.05 -28.90
C PRO A 17 18.79 -9.85 -27.60
N TYR A 18 18.26 -9.25 -26.54
CA TYR A 18 18.04 -9.92 -25.27
C TYR A 18 16.63 -9.70 -24.75
N ARG A 19 16.21 -10.62 -23.88
CA ARG A 19 14.96 -10.55 -23.16
C ARG A 19 15.21 -10.78 -21.69
N VAL A 20 14.61 -9.94 -20.85
CA VAL A 20 14.59 -10.10 -19.40
C VAL A 20 13.20 -10.55 -19.00
N ARG A 21 13.16 -11.64 -18.24
CA ARG A 21 11.93 -12.22 -17.71
C ARG A 21 12.06 -12.34 -16.19
N ILE A 22 11.03 -11.89 -15.48
CA ILE A 22 10.90 -12.09 -14.04
C ILE A 22 9.76 -13.08 -13.82
N THR A 23 10.02 -14.18 -13.13
CA THR A 23 9.04 -15.25 -12.93
C THR A 23 8.78 -15.59 -11.47
N ARG A 24 7.55 -16.03 -11.21
CA ARG A 24 7.14 -16.75 -10.01
C ARG A 24 6.74 -18.17 -10.40
N GLY A 25 7.52 -19.19 -10.06
CA GLY A 25 7.18 -20.54 -10.51
C GLY A 25 6.96 -20.56 -12.03
N GLU A 26 5.75 -20.87 -12.48
CA GLU A 26 5.34 -20.88 -13.89
C GLU A 26 4.79 -19.54 -14.40
N GLU A 27 4.46 -18.60 -13.50
CA GLU A 27 3.88 -17.29 -13.84
C GLU A 27 4.97 -16.29 -14.26
N ASN A 28 4.76 -15.62 -15.39
CA ASN A 28 5.62 -14.55 -15.87
C ASN A 28 5.13 -13.19 -15.39
N LEU A 29 5.85 -12.58 -14.45
CA LEU A 29 5.49 -11.29 -13.84
C LEU A 29 5.82 -10.10 -14.74
N LEU A 30 6.94 -10.20 -15.44
CA LEU A 30 7.44 -9.13 -16.29
C LEU A 30 8.28 -9.74 -17.41
N CYS A 31 7.97 -9.35 -18.64
CA CYS A 31 8.74 -9.75 -19.82
C CYS A 31 9.10 -8.50 -20.63
N LEU A 32 10.41 -8.25 -20.77
CA LEU A 32 10.96 -7.06 -21.41
C LEU A 32 12.00 -7.44 -22.45
N ARG A 33 11.84 -6.92 -23.66
CA ARG A 33 12.90 -6.90 -24.67
C ARG A 33 13.87 -5.79 -24.37
N VAL A 34 15.16 -6.10 -24.35
CA VAL A 34 16.23 -5.18 -23.94
C VAL A 34 17.38 -5.20 -24.94
N GLN A 35 18.12 -4.09 -25.01
CA GLN A 35 19.18 -3.91 -26.00
C GLN A 35 20.51 -4.54 -25.58
N ASP A 36 20.70 -4.76 -24.29
CA ASP A 36 21.95 -5.24 -23.72
C ASP A 36 21.67 -6.09 -22.47
N ARG A 37 22.65 -6.88 -22.03
CA ARG A 37 22.55 -7.82 -20.89
C ARG A 37 22.53 -7.12 -19.54
N TRP A 38 23.02 -5.87 -19.49
CA TRP A 38 23.00 -5.01 -18.31
C TRP A 38 23.22 -3.55 -18.71
N PRO A 39 22.62 -2.55 -18.04
CA PRO A 39 22.89 -1.15 -18.37
C PRO A 39 24.36 -0.78 -18.13
N GLY A 40 25.10 -0.56 -19.22
CA GLY A 40 26.51 -0.19 -19.21
C GLY A 40 26.76 1.27 -18.80
N THR A 41 27.77 1.90 -19.39
CA THR A 41 28.24 3.26 -19.02
C THR A 41 27.20 4.37 -19.21
N LYS A 42 26.30 4.24 -20.19
CA LYS A 42 25.14 5.14 -20.37
C LYS A 42 24.12 5.06 -19.23
N GLY A 43 24.20 4.00 -18.42
CA GLY A 43 23.45 3.71 -17.21
C GLY A 43 21.93 3.59 -17.34
N HIS A 44 21.41 3.54 -18.57
CA HIS A 44 20.05 3.13 -18.85
C HIS A 44 19.94 2.39 -20.20
N ILE A 45 18.96 1.50 -20.29
CA ILE A 45 18.55 0.78 -21.50
C ILE A 45 17.07 1.04 -21.70
N PHE A 46 16.67 1.31 -22.94
CA PHE A 46 15.25 1.35 -23.30
C PHE A 46 14.72 -0.08 -23.46
N CYS A 47 13.55 -0.34 -22.89
CA CYS A 47 12.93 -1.66 -22.89
C CYS A 47 11.55 -1.58 -23.55
N LEU A 48 11.18 -2.65 -24.26
CA LEU A 48 9.82 -2.84 -24.77
C LEU A 48 9.15 -3.97 -24.00
N ARG A 49 7.92 -3.74 -23.57
CA ARG A 49 7.08 -4.80 -23.01
C ARG A 49 6.79 -5.84 -24.09
N GLU A 50 6.85 -7.10 -23.69
CA GLU A 50 6.48 -8.24 -24.51
C GLU A 50 5.41 -9.04 -23.77
N ASP A 51 4.46 -9.59 -24.53
CA ASP A 51 3.42 -10.45 -23.98
C ASP A 51 4.05 -11.80 -23.60
N PRO A 52 3.92 -12.26 -22.33
CA PRO A 52 4.45 -13.54 -21.91
C PRO A 52 3.90 -14.75 -22.67
N GLN A 53 2.68 -14.68 -23.21
CA GLN A 53 2.03 -15.79 -23.91
C GLN A 53 2.30 -15.81 -25.42
N GLY A 54 2.90 -14.74 -25.97
CA GLY A 54 2.96 -14.50 -27.42
C GLY A 54 4.35 -14.30 -28.01
N SER A 55 5.42 -14.79 -27.37
CA SER A 55 6.78 -14.58 -27.88
C SER A 55 7.01 -15.24 -29.24
N LEU A 56 7.14 -14.43 -30.29
CA LEU A 56 7.40 -14.85 -31.68
C LEU A 56 8.86 -15.27 -31.94
N TYR A 57 9.77 -15.12 -30.97
CA TYR A 57 11.21 -15.38 -31.16
C TYR A 57 11.68 -16.57 -30.33
N PRO A 58 12.52 -17.46 -30.90
CA PRO A 58 13.23 -18.46 -30.12
C PRO A 58 14.15 -17.74 -29.13
N ALA A 59 14.14 -18.22 -27.89
CA ALA A 59 14.90 -17.63 -26.80
C ALA A 59 15.77 -18.69 -26.13
N GLN A 60 17.04 -18.37 -25.94
CA GLN A 60 17.98 -19.24 -25.22
C GLN A 60 18.33 -18.59 -23.88
N GLU A 61 18.12 -19.31 -22.79
CA GLU A 61 18.49 -18.85 -21.46
C GLU A 61 20.01 -18.67 -21.34
N ILE A 62 20.44 -17.47 -20.97
CA ILE A 62 21.84 -17.10 -20.74
C ILE A 62 22.14 -17.14 -19.24
N GLU A 63 21.24 -16.59 -18.43
CA GLU A 63 21.45 -16.40 -17.00
C GLU A 63 20.13 -16.54 -16.26
N ARG A 64 20.16 -17.24 -15.11
CA ARG A 64 19.06 -17.32 -14.15
C ARG A 64 19.59 -17.04 -12.76
N VAL A 65 19.00 -16.04 -12.09
CA VAL A 65 19.44 -15.57 -10.77
C VAL A 65 18.23 -15.39 -9.86
N PRO A 66 18.25 -15.88 -8.61
CA PRO A 66 17.21 -15.58 -7.63
C PRO A 66 17.11 -14.07 -7.36
N ILE A 67 15.91 -13.56 -7.12
CA ILE A 67 15.69 -12.17 -6.72
C ILE A 67 15.51 -12.11 -5.20
N ILE A 68 16.41 -11.38 -4.52
CA ILE A 68 16.34 -11.13 -3.07
C ILE A 68 15.20 -10.17 -2.75
N SER A 69 15.04 -9.13 -3.57
CA SER A 69 14.02 -8.10 -3.33
C SER A 69 13.45 -7.57 -4.63
N LEU A 70 12.13 -7.56 -4.71
CA LEU A 70 11.36 -6.97 -5.79
C LEU A 70 10.34 -6.01 -5.18
N LYS A 71 10.61 -4.70 -5.23
CA LYS A 71 9.76 -3.69 -4.57
C LYS A 71 9.36 -2.56 -5.50
N ARG A 72 8.14 -2.06 -5.33
CA ARG A 72 7.60 -0.96 -6.13
C ARG A 72 7.67 0.38 -5.40
N TYR A 73 8.11 1.41 -6.12
CA TYR A 73 8.15 2.79 -5.68
C TYR A 73 7.50 3.68 -6.74
N GLY A 74 6.17 3.82 -6.66
CA GLY A 74 5.36 4.52 -7.66
C GLY A 74 5.58 3.96 -9.07
N LYS A 75 6.15 4.77 -9.96
CA LYS A 75 6.46 4.41 -11.36
C LYS A 75 7.72 3.53 -11.55
N ARG A 76 8.37 3.12 -10.46
CA ARG A 76 9.64 2.37 -10.47
C ARG A 76 9.47 0.99 -9.87
N LEU A 77 10.09 0.00 -10.48
CA LEU A 77 10.26 -1.35 -9.93
C LEU A 77 11.74 -1.55 -9.60
N ALA A 78 12.07 -1.58 -8.31
CA ALA A 78 13.42 -1.84 -7.82
C ALA A 78 13.64 -3.35 -7.71
N VAL A 79 14.78 -3.82 -8.23
CA VAL A 79 15.15 -5.23 -8.26
C VAL A 79 16.53 -5.39 -7.62
N VAL A 80 16.62 -6.34 -6.68
CA VAL A 80 17.87 -6.77 -6.05
C VAL A 80 18.07 -8.25 -6.33
N LEU A 81 19.07 -8.57 -7.15
CA LEU A 81 19.45 -9.92 -7.54
C LEU A 81 20.42 -10.54 -6.53
N ASP A 82 20.35 -11.87 -6.38
CA ASP A 82 21.27 -12.64 -5.55
C ASP A 82 22.59 -12.92 -6.28
N ARG A 83 23.43 -11.88 -6.38
CA ARG A 83 24.78 -11.96 -6.92
C ARG A 83 25.68 -10.84 -6.40
N THR A 84 26.98 -10.98 -6.62
CA THR A 84 28.01 -10.07 -6.11
C THR A 84 28.12 -8.76 -6.92
N ILE A 85 28.14 -8.87 -8.25
CA ILE A 85 28.28 -7.75 -9.19
C ILE A 85 26.94 -7.49 -9.88
N ASN A 86 26.66 -6.25 -10.27
CA ASN A 86 25.44 -5.91 -11.01
C ASN A 86 24.16 -6.39 -10.32
N LYS A 87 24.11 -6.24 -9.00
CA LYS A 87 23.04 -6.83 -8.18
C LYS A 87 21.83 -5.94 -7.97
N ARG A 88 21.90 -4.64 -8.29
CA ARG A 88 20.82 -3.67 -8.05
C ARG A 88 20.48 -2.92 -9.33
N CYS A 89 19.22 -2.94 -9.71
CA CYS A 89 18.71 -2.16 -10.84
C CYS A 89 17.27 -1.70 -10.58
N GLU A 90 16.78 -0.81 -11.44
CA GLU A 90 15.38 -0.40 -11.45
C GLU A 90 14.83 -0.40 -12.87
N PHE A 91 13.52 -0.68 -13.00
CA PHE A 91 12.76 -0.37 -14.21
C PHE A 91 11.87 0.84 -13.93
N LEU A 92 12.06 1.92 -14.69
CA LEU A 92 11.18 3.08 -14.68
C LEU A 92 10.17 2.94 -15.82
N PHE A 93 8.89 2.93 -15.49
CA PHE A 93 7.80 2.95 -16.45
C PHE A 93 7.25 4.37 -16.57
N LEU A 94 7.09 4.86 -17.79
CA LEU A 94 6.54 6.18 -18.08
C LEU A 94 5.42 6.02 -19.11
N LYS A 95 4.38 6.85 -18.99
CA LYS A 95 3.41 7.04 -20.07
C LYS A 95 3.67 8.37 -20.75
N LYS A 96 3.60 8.39 -22.08
CA LYS A 96 3.66 9.61 -22.89
C LYS A 96 2.50 9.62 -23.87
N LYS A 97 1.91 10.80 -24.08
CA LYS A 97 0.95 11.01 -25.17
C LYS A 97 1.68 10.91 -26.51
N TYR A 98 1.03 10.30 -27.49
CA TYR A 98 1.52 10.37 -28.86
C TYR A 98 1.49 11.82 -29.34
N LYS A 99 2.51 12.24 -30.10
CA LYS A 99 2.58 13.61 -30.62
C LYS A 99 1.59 13.88 -31.76
N GLN A 100 1.18 12.84 -32.48
CA GLN A 100 0.47 12.92 -33.76
C GLN A 100 -0.80 12.06 -33.80
N LYS A 101 -1.11 11.32 -32.74
CA LYS A 101 -2.29 10.45 -32.63
C LYS A 101 -2.90 10.64 -31.26
N GLU A 102 -4.21 10.44 -31.16
CA GLU A 102 -4.83 10.26 -29.85
C GLU A 102 -4.33 8.95 -29.22
N GLY A 103 -4.08 9.00 -27.91
CA GLY A 103 -3.62 7.87 -27.12
C GLY A 103 -2.28 8.09 -26.41
N GLU A 104 -1.91 7.11 -25.60
CA GLU A 104 -0.68 7.09 -24.82
C GLU A 104 0.15 5.85 -25.14
N TYR A 105 1.47 5.95 -24.97
CA TYR A 105 2.39 4.82 -25.08
C TYR A 105 3.28 4.70 -23.85
N GLU A 106 3.64 3.45 -23.54
CA GLU A 106 4.54 3.09 -22.45
C GLU A 106 6.00 3.23 -22.90
N GLN A 107 6.83 3.86 -22.07
CA GLN A 107 8.28 3.83 -22.17
C GLN A 107 8.85 3.20 -20.91
N ILE A 108 9.62 2.13 -21.08
CA ILE A 108 10.26 1.42 -19.98
C ILE A 108 11.76 1.66 -20.08
N PHE A 109 12.39 2.02 -18.96
CA PHE A 109 13.83 2.22 -18.89
C PHE A 109 14.42 1.35 -17.78
N TRP A 110 15.32 0.45 -18.14
CA TRP A 110 16.13 -0.30 -17.20
C TRP A 110 17.37 0.49 -16.81
N ARG A 111 17.59 0.73 -15.52
CA ARG A 111 18.64 1.63 -15.01
C ARG A 111 19.43 1.00 -13.87
N THR A 112 20.66 1.48 -13.70
CA THR A 112 21.55 1.08 -12.60
C THR A 112 21.70 2.19 -11.56
N ARG A 113 22.24 1.83 -10.39
CA ARG A 113 22.54 2.74 -9.28
C ARG A 113 23.34 3.97 -9.70
N SER A 114 24.30 3.83 -10.62
CA SER A 114 25.17 4.92 -11.06
C SER A 114 24.38 6.06 -11.74
N ASN A 115 23.30 5.73 -12.46
CA ASN A 115 22.44 6.74 -13.12
C ASN A 115 21.47 7.43 -12.15
N LEU A 116 21.05 6.72 -11.09
CA LEU A 116 20.26 7.30 -9.99
C LEU A 116 21.01 8.40 -9.23
N ILE A 117 22.33 8.26 -9.09
CA ILE A 117 23.18 9.24 -8.39
C ILE A 117 23.44 10.48 -9.28
N GLN A 118 23.64 10.29 -10.59
CA GLN A 118 23.94 11.38 -11.52
C GLN A 118 22.75 12.30 -11.81
N ARG A 119 21.52 11.77 -11.78
CA ARG A 119 20.31 12.60 -11.78
C ARG A 119 20.03 13.10 -10.36
N ARG A 120 20.70 14.18 -9.95
CA ARG A 120 20.29 14.97 -8.78
C ARG A 120 18.77 15.15 -8.84
N ILE A 121 18.09 14.70 -7.80
CA ILE A 121 16.64 14.83 -7.65
C ILE A 121 16.33 16.33 -7.61
N LYS A 122 15.99 16.93 -8.76
CA LYS A 122 15.24 18.19 -8.79
C LYS A 122 13.79 17.82 -8.46
N VAL A 123 13.58 17.60 -7.16
CA VAL A 123 12.29 17.47 -6.47
C VAL A 123 11.40 16.31 -6.96
N LYS A 124 11.42 15.20 -6.20
CA LYS A 124 10.17 14.51 -5.84
C LYS A 124 10.04 14.57 -4.32
N LEU A 125 9.82 15.78 -3.81
CA LEU A 125 9.08 15.98 -2.58
C LEU A 125 7.63 15.66 -2.98
N THR A 126 7.16 14.43 -2.80
CA THR A 126 5.75 14.04 -3.02
C THR A 126 4.81 14.69 -1.97
N THR A 127 5.09 15.96 -1.65
CA THR A 127 4.54 16.80 -0.58
C THR A 127 4.45 18.27 -1.03
N GLN A 128 4.49 18.54 -2.35
CA GLN A 128 4.07 19.82 -2.91
C GLN A 128 2.56 19.75 -3.12
N GLY A 129 1.82 20.37 -2.19
CA GLY A 129 0.35 20.30 -2.12
C GLY A 129 -0.07 19.16 -1.21
N SER A 130 -0.73 19.47 -0.10
CA SER A 130 -1.54 18.48 0.60
C SER A 130 -2.73 18.22 -0.31
N PRO A 131 -2.83 17.09 -1.05
CA PRO A 131 -4.11 16.72 -1.62
C PRO A 131 -5.12 16.72 -0.46
N ARG A 132 -6.41 16.93 -0.75
CA ARG A 132 -7.47 16.93 0.27
C ARG A 132 -7.56 15.53 0.89
N LEU A 133 -6.68 15.22 1.83
CA LEU A 133 -6.57 13.91 2.48
C LEU A 133 -7.86 13.65 3.26
N ARG A 134 -8.40 12.44 3.12
CA ARG A 134 -9.57 11.99 3.88
C ARG A 134 -9.11 11.25 5.12
N ILE A 135 -9.02 11.97 6.24
CA ILE A 135 -8.54 11.43 7.52
C ILE A 135 -9.75 11.07 8.38
N ALA A 136 -9.82 9.81 8.79
CA ALA A 136 -10.77 9.35 9.79
C ALA A 136 -10.12 9.40 11.18
N ILE A 137 -10.85 9.91 12.16
CA ILE A 137 -10.45 9.95 13.57
C ILE A 137 -11.44 9.10 14.36
N ASP A 138 -10.94 8.24 15.25
CA ASP A 138 -11.80 7.44 16.09
C ASP A 138 -12.72 8.31 16.96
N LYS A 139 -13.95 7.85 17.19
CA LYS A 139 -14.93 8.57 18.02
C LYS A 139 -14.56 8.56 19.49
N ASN A 140 -13.86 7.53 19.97
CA ASN A 140 -13.47 7.40 21.36
C ASN A 140 -12.19 8.20 21.67
N GLU A 141 -11.48 8.69 20.66
CA GLU A 141 -10.31 9.53 20.88
C GLU A 141 -10.73 10.90 21.43
N ARG A 142 -10.53 11.07 22.74
CA ARG A 142 -11.01 12.21 23.53
C ARG A 142 -10.28 13.50 23.21
N TYR A 143 -8.99 13.41 22.91
CA TYR A 143 -8.12 14.57 22.67
C TYR A 143 -7.40 14.44 21.34
N PRO A 144 -8.11 14.58 20.20
CA PRO A 144 -7.54 14.28 18.91
C PRO A 144 -6.68 15.41 18.39
N TRP A 145 -5.73 15.07 17.53
CA TRP A 145 -5.02 16.04 16.72
C TRP A 145 -5.96 16.70 15.70
N SER A 146 -5.64 17.94 15.35
CA SER A 146 -6.30 18.66 14.25
C SER A 146 -5.46 18.57 12.98
N PHE A 147 -6.11 18.38 11.83
CA PHE A 147 -5.46 18.35 10.53
C PHE A 147 -6.02 19.45 9.62
N PRO A 148 -5.55 20.70 9.76
CA PRO A 148 -5.98 21.80 8.90
C PRO A 148 -5.74 21.49 7.42
N GLY A 149 -6.69 21.85 6.55
CA GLY A 149 -6.60 21.62 5.10
C GLY A 149 -6.90 20.18 4.65
N CYS A 150 -7.25 19.28 5.57
CA CYS A 150 -7.68 17.91 5.26
C CYS A 150 -9.20 17.77 5.45
N MET A 151 -9.81 16.79 4.78
CA MET A 151 -11.18 16.36 5.03
C MET A 151 -11.18 15.38 6.20
N VAL A 152 -11.65 15.83 7.37
CA VAL A 152 -11.63 15.04 8.60
C VAL A 152 -13.02 14.51 8.92
N GLU A 153 -13.15 13.21 9.15
CA GLU A 153 -14.39 12.56 9.59
C GLU A 153 -14.21 11.82 10.92
N ARG A 154 -15.25 11.80 11.76
CA ARG A 154 -15.27 11.05 13.03
C ARG A 154 -16.02 9.74 12.83
N LYS A 155 -15.33 8.61 12.94
CA LYS A 155 -15.91 7.27 12.71
C LYS A 155 -15.45 6.29 13.78
N ASN A 156 -16.19 5.20 13.97
CA ASN A 156 -15.67 4.09 14.78
C ASN A 156 -14.64 3.36 13.91
N LEU A 157 -13.37 3.53 14.24
CA LEU A 157 -12.30 2.80 13.58
C LEU A 157 -12.24 1.36 14.11
N PRO A 158 -11.91 0.39 13.26
CA PRO A 158 -11.72 -0.99 13.71
C PRO A 158 -10.49 -1.14 14.61
N VAL A 159 -9.43 -0.36 14.36
CA VAL A 159 -8.21 -0.25 15.18
C VAL A 159 -7.61 1.14 15.02
N GLY A 160 -6.82 1.56 16.00
CA GLY A 160 -6.08 2.82 15.97
C GLY A 160 -6.95 4.06 16.21
N ASP A 161 -6.29 5.18 16.47
CA ASP A 161 -6.95 6.46 16.72
C ASP A 161 -7.17 7.28 15.45
N TYR A 162 -6.33 7.08 14.43
CA TYR A 162 -6.37 7.80 13.17
C TYR A 162 -6.20 6.84 12.00
N ALA A 163 -6.86 7.15 10.89
CA ALA A 163 -6.67 6.42 9.66
C ALA A 163 -6.78 7.32 8.43
N ILE A 164 -6.15 6.90 7.33
CA ILE A 164 -6.33 7.53 6.02
C ILE A 164 -7.21 6.65 5.14
N MET A 165 -8.21 7.29 4.54
CA MET A 165 -9.23 6.65 3.71
C MET A 165 -8.97 6.91 2.23
N SER A 166 -9.05 5.86 1.42
CA SER A 166 -9.20 5.95 -0.04
C SER A 166 -10.62 5.58 -0.45
N GLU A 167 -10.91 5.62 -1.75
CA GLU A 167 -12.16 5.09 -2.31
C GLU A 167 -12.35 3.59 -2.03
N ASN A 168 -11.25 2.85 -1.89
CA ASN A 168 -11.24 1.40 -1.69
C ASN A 168 -11.17 0.98 -0.21
N GLY A 169 -11.25 1.92 0.74
CA GLY A 169 -11.22 1.63 2.19
C GLY A 169 -10.02 2.22 2.93
N LEU A 170 -9.74 1.66 4.11
CA LEU A 170 -8.63 2.07 4.98
C LEU A 170 -7.29 1.73 4.33
N CYS A 171 -6.41 2.73 4.20
CA CYS A 171 -5.07 2.51 3.63
C CYS A 171 -3.97 2.48 4.69
N ALA A 172 -4.10 3.26 5.76
CA ALA A 172 -3.13 3.29 6.85
C ALA A 172 -3.81 3.64 8.16
N VAL A 173 -3.26 3.14 9.26
CA VAL A 173 -3.77 3.34 10.62
C VAL A 173 -2.64 3.81 11.53
N VAL A 174 -2.97 4.67 12.49
CA VAL A 174 -2.03 5.23 13.46
C VAL A 174 -2.66 5.18 14.84
N GLU A 175 -1.96 4.52 15.76
CA GLU A 175 -2.24 4.54 17.20
C GLU A 175 -1.44 5.68 17.84
N ARG A 176 -2.10 6.56 18.59
CA ARG A 176 -1.46 7.64 19.32
C ARG A 176 -1.20 7.18 20.75
N LYS A 177 0.04 7.37 21.22
CA LYS A 177 0.40 7.02 22.59
C LYS A 177 1.15 8.14 23.29
N THR A 178 0.71 8.51 24.49
CA THR A 178 1.45 9.44 25.34
C THR A 178 2.53 8.69 26.13
N PHE A 179 3.48 9.43 26.70
CA PHE A 179 4.49 8.87 27.58
C PHE A 179 3.86 8.10 28.76
N GLU A 180 2.92 8.74 29.44
CA GLU A 180 2.28 8.21 30.64
C GLU A 180 1.44 6.96 30.34
N ASN A 181 0.71 6.96 29.21
CA ASN A 181 -0.09 5.82 28.81
C ASN A 181 0.79 4.62 28.47
N LEU A 182 1.86 4.82 27.68
CA LEU A 182 2.78 3.74 27.33
C LEU A 182 3.47 3.15 28.57
N MET A 183 3.89 4.02 29.49
CA MET A 183 4.45 3.59 30.78
C MET A 183 3.45 2.76 31.60
N GLY A 184 2.18 3.15 31.62
CA GLY A 184 1.12 2.35 32.26
C GLY A 184 0.91 0.99 31.61
N GLU A 185 0.98 0.92 30.28
CA GLU A 185 0.82 -0.30 29.49
C GLU A 185 2.01 -1.27 29.64
N PHE A 186 3.22 -0.79 29.98
CA PHE A 186 4.35 -1.68 30.28
C PHE A 186 4.08 -2.67 31.42
N GLY A 187 3.24 -2.30 32.38
CA GLY A 187 2.82 -3.22 33.46
C GLY A 187 1.88 -4.33 32.98
N ARG A 188 1.37 -4.23 31.75
CA ARG A 188 0.42 -5.17 31.11
C ARG A 188 0.93 -5.57 29.73
N MET A 189 2.23 -5.85 29.63
CA MET A 189 2.91 -6.11 28.36
C MET A 189 2.21 -7.15 27.46
N PRO A 190 1.68 -8.30 27.97
CA PRO A 190 0.95 -9.25 27.12
C PRO A 190 -0.29 -8.64 26.43
N LEU A 191 -1.02 -7.77 27.12
CA LEU A 191 -2.18 -7.08 26.53
C LEU A 191 -1.73 -6.05 25.49
N LEU A 192 -0.64 -5.32 25.77
CA LEU A 192 -0.05 -4.40 24.81
C LEU A 192 0.36 -5.14 23.53
N HIS A 193 0.99 -6.33 23.62
CA HIS A 193 1.31 -7.14 22.45
C HIS A 193 0.07 -7.54 21.64
N GLN A 194 -1.04 -7.90 22.29
CA GLN A 194 -2.28 -8.22 21.58
C GLN A 194 -2.82 -7.00 20.82
N THR A 195 -2.89 -5.84 21.46
CA THR A 195 -3.36 -4.60 20.81
C THR A 195 -2.46 -4.17 19.66
N LEU A 196 -1.14 -4.30 19.80
CA LEU A 196 -0.21 -3.98 18.72
C LEU A 196 -0.27 -5.00 17.58
N GLY A 197 -0.53 -6.28 17.88
CA GLY A 197 -0.73 -7.30 16.85
C GLY A 197 -1.99 -7.06 16.01
N GLU A 198 -3.09 -6.59 16.63
CA GLU A 198 -4.29 -6.15 15.89
C GLU A 198 -3.97 -4.96 14.97
N LEU A 199 -3.13 -4.05 15.41
CA LEU A 199 -2.69 -2.89 14.63
C LEU A 199 -1.76 -3.29 13.48
N GLU A 200 -0.82 -4.21 13.72
CA GLU A 200 0.16 -4.72 12.76
C GLU A 200 -0.48 -5.48 11.58
N ALA A 201 -1.69 -6.01 11.77
CA ALA A 201 -2.47 -6.64 10.69
C ALA A 201 -2.66 -5.72 9.47
N TYR A 202 -2.60 -4.40 9.66
CA TYR A 202 -2.71 -3.40 8.62
C TYR A 202 -1.34 -3.06 8.03
N ARG A 203 -1.25 -3.08 6.70
CA ARG A 203 -0.04 -2.86 5.89
C ARG A 203 0.76 -1.63 6.29
N TYR A 204 0.05 -0.52 6.51
CA TYR A 204 0.66 0.74 6.92
C TYR A 204 0.12 1.09 8.30
N SER A 205 0.71 0.47 9.30
CA SER A 205 0.39 0.68 10.72
C SER A 205 1.54 1.39 11.43
N ALA A 206 1.20 2.32 12.31
CA ALA A 206 2.20 3.00 13.13
C ALA A 206 1.72 3.25 14.55
N LEU A 207 2.62 3.07 15.51
CA LEU A 207 2.50 3.55 16.89
C LEU A 207 3.31 4.85 17.02
N VAL A 208 2.61 5.96 17.19
CA VAL A 208 3.24 7.28 17.31
C VAL A 208 3.23 7.72 18.77
N ILE A 209 4.42 7.77 19.35
CA ILE A 209 4.66 8.07 20.75
C ILE A 209 5.00 9.55 20.91
N GLU A 210 4.21 10.27 21.71
CA GLU A 210 4.39 11.71 22.00
C GLU A 210 5.51 11.98 23.02
N ALA A 211 6.65 11.31 22.88
CA ALA A 211 7.82 11.45 23.73
C ALA A 211 9.10 11.12 22.96
N ASN A 212 10.25 11.55 23.49
CA ASN A 212 11.54 11.16 22.93
C ASN A 212 11.97 9.81 23.50
N TYR A 213 12.73 9.03 22.75
CA TYR A 213 13.30 7.77 23.26
C TYR A 213 14.11 7.98 24.55
N SER A 214 14.87 9.08 24.63
CA SER A 214 15.65 9.46 25.82
C SER A 214 14.80 9.66 27.07
N ASP A 215 13.51 9.99 26.93
CA ASP A 215 12.63 10.22 28.06
C ASP A 215 12.35 8.93 28.84
N PHE A 216 12.34 7.79 28.14
CA PHE A 216 12.19 6.46 28.75
C PHE A 216 13.45 5.98 29.46
N LEU A 217 14.58 6.65 29.27
CA LEU A 217 15.85 6.32 29.91
C LEU A 217 16.22 7.31 31.03
N ASN A 218 15.43 8.37 31.22
CA ASN A 218 15.73 9.43 32.16
C ASN A 218 15.15 9.13 33.55
N PRO A 219 15.98 8.83 34.57
CA PRO A 219 15.48 8.50 35.91
C PRO A 219 14.59 9.58 36.53
N LYS A 220 14.76 10.86 36.14
CA LYS A 220 13.93 11.96 36.65
C LYS A 220 12.50 11.94 36.10
N LYS A 221 12.28 11.33 34.95
CA LYS A 221 10.95 11.19 34.31
C LYS A 221 10.26 9.88 34.68
N LEU A 222 11.05 8.86 35.03
CA LEU A 222 10.54 7.55 35.39
C LEU A 222 10.10 7.52 36.85
N ARG A 223 8.82 7.19 37.10
CA ARG A 223 8.27 7.09 38.47
C ARG A 223 8.27 5.66 39.01
N PHE A 224 7.98 4.68 38.16
CA PHE A 224 7.67 3.31 38.59
C PHE A 224 8.65 2.26 38.06
N TYR A 225 9.33 2.54 36.95
CA TYR A 225 10.22 1.60 36.30
C TYR A 225 11.65 2.12 36.23
N SER A 226 12.61 1.21 36.24
CA SER A 226 14.01 1.56 36.00
C SER A 226 14.27 1.83 34.51
N PRO A 227 15.27 2.66 34.16
CA PRO A 227 15.72 2.83 32.77
C PRO A 227 16.07 1.51 32.08
N ALA A 228 16.61 0.54 32.83
CA ALA A 228 16.95 -0.78 32.30
C ALA A 228 15.69 -1.54 31.89
N PHE A 229 14.63 -1.53 32.70
CA PHE A 229 13.37 -2.18 32.37
C PHE A 229 12.71 -1.55 31.14
N THR A 230 12.58 -0.23 31.11
CA THR A 230 11.95 0.48 29.98
C THR A 230 12.72 0.28 28.67
N SER A 231 14.06 0.29 28.72
CA SER A 231 14.88 0.01 27.53
C SER A 231 14.64 -1.39 26.95
N ARG A 232 14.47 -2.40 27.82
CA ARG A 232 14.16 -3.78 27.41
C ARG A 232 12.75 -3.87 26.84
N ALA A 233 11.76 -3.29 27.51
CA ALA A 233 10.38 -3.28 27.02
C ALA A 233 10.27 -2.63 25.63
N LEU A 234 10.92 -1.49 25.41
CA LEU A 234 10.93 -0.83 24.10
C LEU A 234 11.65 -1.65 23.02
N ALA A 235 12.73 -2.36 23.37
CA ALA A 235 13.42 -3.26 22.46
C ALA A 235 12.55 -4.48 22.12
N GLU A 236 11.86 -5.04 23.11
CA GLU A 236 10.91 -6.14 22.94
C GLU A 236 9.77 -5.77 22.00
N LEU A 237 9.17 -4.57 22.16
CA LEU A 237 8.14 -4.10 21.23
C LEU A 237 8.63 -4.03 19.78
N GLN A 238 9.84 -3.52 19.54
CA GLN A 238 10.40 -3.44 18.18
C GLN A 238 10.78 -4.81 17.61
N ALA A 239 11.23 -5.74 18.46
CA ALA A 239 11.63 -7.08 18.03
C ALA A 239 10.44 -7.99 17.76
N LEU A 240 9.36 -7.87 18.55
CA LEU A 240 8.18 -8.72 18.44
C LEU A 240 7.11 -8.16 17.49
N HIS A 241 7.17 -6.88 17.12
CA HIS A 241 6.30 -6.26 16.10
C HIS A 241 7.13 -5.62 14.99
N PRO A 242 7.87 -6.42 14.19
CA PRO A 242 8.82 -5.92 13.21
C PRO A 242 8.18 -5.19 12.01
N ASP A 243 6.89 -5.44 11.73
CA ASP A 243 6.17 -4.79 10.64
C ASP A 243 5.46 -3.51 11.10
N LEU A 244 5.38 -3.26 12.41
CA LEU A 244 4.82 -2.05 13.00
C LEU A 244 5.83 -0.89 13.04
N ILE A 245 5.43 0.26 12.52
CA ILE A 245 6.26 1.48 12.59
C ILE A 245 6.12 2.12 13.98
N ILE A 246 7.13 1.97 14.83
CA ILE A 246 7.17 2.64 16.14
C ILE A 246 7.98 3.94 16.05
N THR A 247 7.33 5.10 16.24
CA THR A 247 7.98 6.41 16.13
C THR A 247 7.91 7.20 17.43
N PHE A 248 9.07 7.63 17.91
CA PHE A 248 9.21 8.57 19.04
C PHE A 248 9.20 10.00 18.53
N ALA A 249 8.03 10.62 18.48
CA ALA A 249 7.84 11.93 17.87
C ALA A 249 8.19 13.11 18.80
N GLY A 250 8.45 12.86 20.08
CA GLY A 250 8.88 13.90 21.04
C GLY A 250 7.75 14.74 21.64
N SER A 251 6.81 15.23 20.83
CA SER A 251 5.66 16.01 21.32
C SER A 251 4.41 15.81 20.49
N ARG A 252 3.25 16.19 21.04
CA ARG A 252 1.96 16.20 20.35
C ARG A 252 1.99 16.92 18.99
N LYS A 253 2.67 18.06 18.90
CA LYS A 253 2.75 18.86 17.66
C LYS A 253 3.55 18.12 16.57
N LEU A 254 4.65 17.50 16.98
CA LEU A 254 5.53 16.74 16.08
C LEU A 254 4.90 15.41 15.66
N ALA A 255 4.22 14.73 16.58
CA ALA A 255 3.46 13.51 16.30
C ALA A 255 2.39 13.73 15.23
N ARG A 256 1.58 14.79 15.38
CA ARG A 256 0.61 15.23 14.36
C ARG A 256 1.25 15.49 13.00
N GLU A 257 2.36 16.24 12.96
CA GLU A 257 3.03 16.57 11.71
C GLU A 257 3.60 15.31 11.04
N TRP A 258 4.24 14.43 11.81
CA TRP A 258 4.73 13.15 11.32
C TRP A 258 3.59 12.33 10.72
N THR A 259 2.46 12.20 11.42
CA THR A 259 1.27 11.46 10.95
C THR A 259 0.72 12.05 9.65
N LEU A 260 0.64 13.38 9.54
CA LEU A 260 0.20 14.06 8.32
C LEU A 260 1.11 13.72 7.13
N ARG A 261 2.44 13.77 7.33
CA ARG A 261 3.42 13.44 6.28
C ARG A 261 3.43 11.97 5.92
N PHE A 262 3.26 11.10 6.90
CA PHE A 262 3.13 9.66 6.72
C PHE A 262 1.92 9.34 5.83
N PHE A 263 0.73 9.86 6.17
CA PHE A 263 -0.48 9.70 5.35
C PHE A 263 -0.33 10.30 3.95
N SER A 264 0.27 11.48 3.84
CA SER A 264 0.53 12.13 2.54
C SER A 264 1.39 11.25 1.64
N ALA A 265 2.46 10.64 2.19
CA ALA A 265 3.38 9.80 1.44
C ALA A 265 2.69 8.51 0.94
N ILE A 266 1.83 7.91 1.76
CA ILE A 266 1.09 6.69 1.40
C ILE A 266 0.08 6.97 0.29
N MET A 267 -0.68 8.07 0.39
CA MET A 267 -1.62 8.44 -0.68
C MET A 267 -0.90 8.73 -2.00
N ALA A 268 0.20 9.48 -1.94
CA ALA A 268 1.00 9.74 -3.14
C ALA A 268 1.59 8.47 -3.76
N HIS A 269 1.94 7.46 -2.95
CA HIS A 269 2.41 6.17 -3.45
C HIS A 269 1.28 5.36 -4.10
N ASN A 270 0.09 5.35 -3.50
CA ASN A 270 -1.08 4.65 -4.04
C ASN A 270 -1.59 5.27 -5.37
N GLU A 271 -1.48 6.59 -5.54
CA GLU A 271 -1.91 7.29 -6.76
C GLU A 271 -0.95 7.10 -7.95
N ASP A 272 0.34 6.80 -7.73
CA ASP A 272 1.34 6.55 -8.79
C ASP A 272 1.10 5.15 -9.44
N GLN A 273 0.03 4.99 -10.22
CA GLN A 273 -0.37 3.73 -10.89
C GLN A 273 0.56 3.29 -12.06
N LEU A 274 0.78 1.98 -12.20
CA LEU A 274 1.45 1.27 -13.31
C LEU A 274 0.40 0.44 -14.07
N PRO A 275 0.69 -0.05 -15.30
CA PRO A 275 -0.18 -0.98 -16.02
C PRO A 275 -0.53 -2.23 -15.22
N THR A 276 -1.79 -2.66 -15.31
CA THR A 276 -2.45 -3.69 -14.50
C THR A 276 -1.65 -4.99 -14.37
N ALA A 277 -1.04 -5.47 -15.46
CA ALA A 277 -0.31 -6.74 -15.50
C ALA A 277 0.91 -6.83 -14.56
N VAL A 278 1.62 -5.71 -14.29
CA VAL A 278 2.74 -5.70 -13.32
C VAL A 278 2.24 -5.46 -11.90
N ASN A 279 1.10 -4.77 -11.76
CA ASN A 279 0.49 -4.47 -10.48
C ASN A 279 -0.04 -5.74 -9.81
N GLU A 280 -0.73 -6.59 -10.57
CA GLU A 280 -1.25 -7.89 -10.12
C GLU A 280 -0.11 -8.84 -9.68
N ALA A 281 0.96 -8.87 -10.47
CA ALA A 281 2.15 -9.68 -10.19
C ALA A 281 2.88 -9.28 -8.90
N VAL A 282 3.08 -7.97 -8.67
CA VAL A 282 3.82 -7.44 -7.49
C VAL A 282 2.99 -7.49 -6.22
N ASN A 283 1.69 -7.19 -6.27
CA ASN A 283 0.79 -7.29 -5.11
C ASN A 283 0.70 -8.73 -4.58
N LYS A 284 0.91 -9.74 -5.43
CA LYS A 284 0.90 -11.15 -5.04
C LYS A 284 2.17 -11.59 -4.27
N TYR A 285 3.16 -10.70 -4.10
CA TYR A 285 4.43 -10.96 -3.37
C TYR A 285 4.67 -10.07 -2.17
N GLU A 286 3.97 -8.95 -2.10
CA GLU A 286 3.87 -8.24 -0.85
C GLU A 286 2.94 -9.10 0.02
N LEU A 287 3.42 -9.57 1.17
CA LEU A 287 2.58 -10.28 2.13
C LEU A 287 1.30 -9.45 2.29
N PRO A 288 0.10 -10.06 2.16
CA PRO A 288 -1.14 -9.34 2.28
C PRO A 288 -1.32 -8.99 3.76
N LEU A 289 -0.67 -7.93 4.20
CA LEU A 289 -1.17 -7.10 5.29
C LEU A 289 -2.25 -6.15 4.74
N ASP A 290 -2.96 -6.55 3.68
CA ASP A 290 -4.09 -5.83 3.10
C ASP A 290 -5.36 -6.03 3.96
N PHE A 291 -5.20 -6.09 5.30
CA PHE A 291 -6.33 -6.03 6.21
C PHE A 291 -6.93 -4.62 6.10
N LYS A 292 -7.92 -4.45 5.24
CA LYS A 292 -8.56 -3.14 4.98
C LYS A 292 -9.58 -2.75 6.06
N GLY A 293 -9.47 -3.30 7.27
CA GLY A 293 -10.42 -3.06 8.36
C GLY A 293 -11.28 -4.26 8.75
N GLY A 294 -10.83 -5.48 8.44
CA GLY A 294 -11.52 -6.72 8.75
C GLY A 294 -12.74 -6.99 7.87
N THR A 295 -13.50 -8.01 8.26
CA THR A 295 -14.62 -8.59 7.49
C THR A 295 -15.60 -7.51 7.03
N TYR A 296 -15.82 -6.44 7.79
CA TYR A 296 -16.75 -5.36 7.42
C TYR A 296 -16.34 -4.63 6.12
N PHE A 297 -15.07 -4.23 5.97
CA PHE A 297 -14.62 -3.47 4.79
C PHE A 297 -14.38 -4.37 3.58
N GLU A 298 -13.92 -5.60 3.81
CA GLU A 298 -13.81 -6.63 2.78
C GLU A 298 -15.19 -6.98 2.20
N LEU A 299 -16.21 -7.15 3.05
CA LEU A 299 -17.59 -7.35 2.61
C LEU A 299 -18.15 -6.13 1.87
N LYS A 300 -17.80 -4.91 2.30
CA LYS A 300 -18.18 -3.67 1.59
C LYS A 300 -17.59 -3.65 0.17
N GLU A 301 -16.33 -4.01 0.01
CA GLU A 301 -15.65 -4.05 -1.29
C GLU A 301 -16.24 -5.15 -2.18
N LYS A 302 -16.44 -6.37 -1.67
CA LYS A 302 -17.10 -7.47 -2.38
C LYS A 302 -18.51 -7.09 -2.83
N VAL A 303 -19.31 -6.46 -1.97
CA VAL A 303 -20.64 -5.97 -2.33
C VAL A 303 -20.56 -4.97 -3.48
N LEU A 304 -19.60 -4.05 -3.49
CA LEU A 304 -19.47 -3.03 -4.53
C LEU A 304 -18.88 -3.56 -5.85
N LYS A 305 -17.93 -4.51 -5.79
CA LYS A 305 -17.20 -5.00 -6.98
C LYS A 305 -17.72 -6.31 -7.56
N GLU A 306 -18.10 -7.27 -6.73
CA GLU A 306 -18.37 -8.65 -7.15
C GLU A 306 -19.86 -8.90 -7.40
N LEU A 307 -20.76 -8.25 -6.66
CA LEU A 307 -22.20 -8.40 -6.88
C LEU A 307 -22.66 -7.69 -8.17
N PRO A 308 -23.73 -8.17 -8.83
CA PRO A 308 -24.33 -7.48 -9.96
C PRO A 308 -24.88 -6.08 -9.58
N HIS A 309 -25.18 -5.27 -10.61
CA HIS A 309 -25.75 -3.92 -10.44
C HIS A 309 -27.07 -3.93 -9.64
N GLU A 310 -27.86 -4.98 -9.86
CA GLU A 310 -29.05 -5.29 -9.07
C GLU A 310 -28.85 -6.66 -8.43
N PHE A 311 -29.02 -6.76 -7.12
CA PHE A 311 -28.86 -8.02 -6.40
C PHE A 311 -29.93 -8.20 -5.33
N SER A 312 -30.28 -9.46 -5.09
CA SER A 312 -31.31 -9.91 -4.17
C SER A 312 -30.70 -10.63 -2.97
N LYS A 313 -31.56 -11.02 -2.02
CA LYS A 313 -31.14 -11.77 -0.83
C LYS A 313 -30.58 -13.16 -1.17
N LYS A 314 -30.95 -13.75 -2.32
CA LYS A 314 -30.42 -15.05 -2.78
C LYS A 314 -28.98 -14.93 -3.27
N ASP A 315 -28.68 -13.85 -3.99
CA ASP A 315 -27.32 -13.58 -4.49
C ASP A 315 -26.33 -13.35 -3.34
N LEU A 316 -26.81 -12.79 -2.22
CA LEU A 316 -26.02 -12.63 -0.99
C LEU A 316 -25.70 -13.96 -0.31
N SER A 317 -26.57 -14.99 -0.40
CA SER A 317 -26.27 -16.31 0.16
C SER A 317 -25.36 -17.16 -0.73
N GLU A 318 -25.27 -16.84 -2.02
CA GLU A 318 -24.40 -17.55 -2.96
C GLU A 318 -22.96 -17.03 -2.92
N HIS A 319 -22.76 -15.72 -2.67
CA HIS A 319 -21.45 -15.08 -2.70
C HIS A 319 -20.81 -14.90 -1.31
N PHE A 320 -21.55 -15.13 -0.22
CA PHE A 320 -21.07 -14.91 1.15
C PHE A 320 -21.41 -16.08 2.09
N SER A 321 -20.50 -16.41 3.00
CA SER A 321 -20.66 -17.45 4.02
C SER A 321 -21.65 -17.04 5.14
N GLU A 322 -22.24 -18.01 5.85
CA GLU A 322 -23.24 -17.72 6.91
C GLU A 322 -22.73 -16.79 8.01
N THR A 323 -21.43 -16.84 8.31
CA THR A 323 -20.76 -16.01 9.32
C THR A 323 -20.69 -14.53 8.87
N GLU A 324 -20.57 -14.29 7.57
CA GLU A 324 -20.48 -12.96 6.95
C GLU A 324 -21.84 -12.25 6.87
N ILE A 325 -22.96 -13.00 6.79
CA ILE A 325 -24.32 -12.45 6.60
C ILE A 325 -24.75 -11.50 7.74
N LYS A 326 -24.30 -11.72 8.97
CA LYS A 326 -24.61 -10.83 10.10
C LYS A 326 -23.95 -9.46 9.95
N THR A 327 -22.68 -9.42 9.55
CA THR A 327 -21.91 -8.20 9.29
C THR A 327 -22.38 -7.51 8.01
N LEU A 328 -22.75 -8.29 6.99
CA LEU A 328 -23.26 -7.83 5.70
C LEU A 328 -24.53 -6.97 5.82
N LYS A 329 -25.45 -7.32 6.74
CA LYS A 329 -26.65 -6.50 7.00
C LYS A 329 -26.30 -5.08 7.44
N ARG A 330 -25.26 -4.92 8.27
CA ARG A 330 -24.78 -3.62 8.73
C ARG A 330 -24.09 -2.86 7.60
N VAL A 331 -23.28 -3.55 6.80
CA VAL A 331 -22.62 -2.98 5.60
C VAL A 331 -23.65 -2.45 4.60
N LEU A 332 -24.70 -3.21 4.30
CA LEU A 332 -25.76 -2.80 3.37
C LEU A 332 -26.54 -1.58 3.89
N ALA A 333 -26.85 -1.53 5.18
CA ALA A 333 -27.52 -0.38 5.80
C ALA A 333 -26.64 0.89 5.76
N ASP A 334 -25.33 0.75 6.00
CA ASP A 334 -24.39 1.87 5.91
C ASP A 334 -24.19 2.33 4.45
N LEU A 335 -24.16 1.41 3.48
CA LEU A 335 -24.10 1.73 2.04
C LEU A 335 -25.38 2.42 1.54
N GLU A 336 -26.55 2.04 2.03
CA GLU A 336 -27.83 2.73 1.78
C GLU A 336 -27.78 4.16 2.35
N LYS A 337 -27.25 4.32 3.56
CA LYS A 337 -27.11 5.63 4.22
C LYS A 337 -26.07 6.53 3.54
N GLU A 338 -24.99 5.95 3.04
CA GLU A 338 -23.94 6.65 2.27
C GLU A 338 -24.38 6.95 0.82
N GLY A 339 -25.54 6.44 0.38
CA GLY A 339 -26.14 6.71 -0.93
C GLY A 339 -25.56 5.89 -2.09
N PHE A 340 -24.79 4.83 -1.79
CA PHE A 340 -24.23 3.92 -2.81
C PHE A 340 -25.19 2.80 -3.21
N LEU A 341 -26.19 2.52 -2.37
CA LEU A 341 -27.24 1.53 -2.64
C LEU A 341 -28.62 2.18 -2.48
N GLN A 342 -29.53 1.85 -3.39
CA GLN A 342 -30.95 2.15 -3.25
C GLN A 342 -31.71 0.82 -3.11
N SER A 343 -32.56 0.73 -2.10
CA SER A 343 -33.39 -0.46 -1.93
C SER A 343 -34.79 -0.26 -2.50
N THR A 344 -35.19 -1.17 -3.38
CA THR A 344 -36.56 -1.20 -3.93
C THR A 344 -37.27 -2.44 -3.42
N ARG A 345 -38.53 -2.29 -3.01
CA ARG A 345 -39.39 -3.42 -2.65
C ARG A 345 -40.12 -3.90 -3.91
N VAL A 346 -39.82 -5.11 -4.35
CA VAL A 346 -40.60 -5.80 -5.38
C VAL A 346 -41.20 -7.07 -4.75
N GLY A 347 -42.46 -7.01 -4.34
CA GLY A 347 -43.16 -8.11 -3.66
C GLY A 347 -42.59 -8.45 -2.27
N ARG A 348 -42.40 -9.75 -1.97
CA ARG A 348 -41.87 -10.25 -0.66
C ARG A 348 -40.35 -10.12 -0.51
N ASN A 349 -39.61 -9.73 -1.56
CA ASN A 349 -38.15 -9.67 -1.55
C ASN A 349 -37.65 -8.22 -1.65
N LYS A 350 -36.63 -7.90 -0.85
CA LYS A 350 -35.90 -6.62 -0.92
C LYS A 350 -34.83 -6.77 -2.01
N LEU A 351 -34.81 -5.82 -2.96
CA LEU A 351 -33.81 -5.73 -4.02
C LEU A 351 -32.90 -4.53 -3.71
N TRP A 352 -31.60 -4.67 -3.96
CA TRP A 352 -30.62 -3.60 -3.84
C TRP A 352 -30.09 -3.23 -5.22
N ILE A 353 -30.08 -1.93 -5.52
CA ILE A 353 -29.58 -1.36 -6.77
C ILE A 353 -28.37 -0.50 -6.44
N LYS A 354 -27.25 -0.74 -7.11
CA LYS A 354 -26.04 0.10 -6.98
C LYS A 354 -26.27 1.43 -7.68
N VAL A 355 -26.14 2.52 -6.95
CA VAL A 355 -26.26 3.86 -7.52
C VAL A 355 -24.85 4.32 -7.89
N GLN A 356 -24.51 4.34 -9.17
CA GLN A 356 -23.31 5.06 -9.63
C GLN A 356 -23.53 6.54 -9.30
N LYS A 357 -22.65 7.15 -8.49
CA LYS A 357 -22.56 8.61 -8.45
C LYS A 357 -22.15 9.05 -9.85
N LEU A 358 -23.10 9.50 -10.66
CA LEU A 358 -22.80 10.41 -11.75
C LEU A 358 -22.09 11.60 -11.13
N GLU A 359 -20.81 11.76 -11.48
CA GLU A 359 -20.17 13.07 -11.43
C GLU A 359 -21.14 14.05 -12.11
N LYS A 360 -21.67 15.00 -11.35
CA LYS A 360 -22.35 16.14 -11.98
C LYS A 360 -21.30 16.82 -12.86
N PRO A 361 -21.48 16.93 -14.18
CA PRO A 361 -20.67 17.84 -14.96
C PRO A 361 -20.87 19.24 -14.37
N ALA A 362 -19.74 19.88 -14.02
CA ALA A 362 -19.74 21.31 -13.83
C ALA A 362 -19.96 21.94 -15.20
N ASP A 363 -21.19 22.39 -15.48
CA ASP A 363 -21.50 23.54 -16.31
C ASP A 363 -23.02 23.81 -16.31
N GLU A 364 -23.38 25.06 -16.60
CA GLU A 364 -24.71 25.70 -16.58
C GLU A 364 -25.23 26.20 -15.22
N LYS A 365 -24.59 27.25 -14.69
CA LYS A 365 -25.15 28.64 -14.79
C LYS A 365 -24.14 29.70 -14.36
#